data_AF-A0A317DXC8-F1
#
_entry.id   AF-A0A317DXC8-F1
#
_cell.length_a   1.000
_cell.length_b   1.000
_cell.length_c   1.000
_cell.angle_alpha   90.00
_cell.angle_beta   90.00
_cell.angle_gamma   90.00
#
_symmetry.space_group_name_H-M   'P 1'
#
loop_
_entity.id
_entity.type
_entity.pdbx_description
1 polymer ?
#
loop_
_entity_poly.entity_id
_entity_poly.type
_entity_poly.pdbx_seq_one_letter_code
_entity_poly.pdbx_strand_id
1 'polypeptide(L)'
;GEDDHDAFCVSLTGEELQRRLDAWCAEDYAQRPHAGLDGLTPAERARSYAGEIRRISDPRALDLLLMDLPSGAGYRVVTKKGVSVEKASFWGPGLVVGHKVRVRLDPTDMGRIYVYTAEDDAFVCVAENPERLGISRAEVAAKARADQRAETASLRKRLQSVTRRLRPMHEVAAELAREALPPVVEFPRPAEAYSTPALEAAADAAGSERPMPLAPEAAGPRQPAQIITLGKSPSAVDAEDEAKTRRVARWKELDALIKAGAEVEARDRRWHTAYGKDAELVTALNVEKWRAEGLVAGGRSA
;
A
#
# COMPACT_ATOMS: atom_id res chain seq x y z
N GLY A 1 51.83 -9.27 -45.26
CA GLY A 1 50.55 -9.99 -45.29
C GLY A 1 49.95 -9.76 -43.94
N GLU A 2 48.87 -9.01 -43.87
CA GLU A 2 48.07 -8.97 -42.64
C GLU A 2 47.51 -10.37 -42.41
N ASP A 3 47.59 -10.81 -41.16
CA ASP A 3 47.22 -12.15 -40.71
C ASP A 3 45.70 -12.32 -40.85
N ASP A 4 45.24 -13.40 -41.50
CA ASP A 4 43.81 -13.63 -41.81
C ASP A 4 42.93 -13.55 -40.54
N HIS A 5 43.50 -13.83 -39.38
CA HIS A 5 42.82 -13.74 -38.09
C HIS A 5 42.36 -12.32 -37.74
N ASP A 6 43.10 -11.28 -38.12
CA ASP A 6 42.72 -9.88 -37.87
C ASP A 6 41.66 -9.38 -38.88
N ALA A 7 41.64 -9.95 -40.09
CA ALA A 7 40.63 -9.65 -41.11
C ALA A 7 39.23 -10.24 -40.78
N PHE A 8 39.19 -11.34 -40.00
CA PHE A 8 37.95 -12.01 -39.59
C PHE A 8 37.57 -11.81 -38.12
N CYS A 9 38.31 -10.97 -37.39
CA CYS A 9 38.02 -10.66 -35.99
C CYS A 9 36.83 -9.70 -35.88
N VAL A 10 35.62 -10.23 -36.08
CA VAL A 10 34.37 -9.50 -35.83
C VAL A 10 34.16 -9.45 -34.31
N SER A 11 34.68 -8.42 -33.66
CA SER A 11 34.44 -8.13 -32.25
C SER A 11 33.12 -7.37 -32.08
N LEU A 12 32.00 -8.05 -32.27
CA LEU A 12 30.69 -7.49 -31.90
C LEU A 12 30.47 -7.63 -30.40
N THR A 13 30.04 -6.55 -29.77
CA THR A 13 29.44 -6.64 -28.43
C THR A 13 28.10 -7.37 -28.50
N GLY A 14 27.64 -7.94 -27.38
CA GLY A 14 26.35 -8.62 -27.32
C GLY A 14 25.18 -7.71 -27.73
N GLU A 15 25.23 -6.43 -27.38
CA GLU A 15 24.22 -5.44 -27.75
C GLU A 15 24.22 -5.12 -29.25
N GLU A 16 25.40 -5.00 -29.87
CA GLU A 16 25.53 -4.81 -31.32
C GLU A 16 25.06 -6.03 -32.11
N LEU A 17 25.39 -7.23 -31.62
CA LEU A 17 24.89 -8.47 -32.19
C LEU A 17 23.36 -8.53 -32.10
N GLN A 18 22.78 -8.23 -30.93
CA GLN A 18 21.33 -8.21 -30.74
C GLN A 18 20.65 -7.26 -31.72
N ARG A 19 21.12 -6.01 -31.82
CA ARG A 19 20.59 -5.04 -32.79
C ARG A 19 20.64 -5.55 -34.23
N ARG A 20 21.74 -6.22 -34.62
CA ARG A 20 21.91 -6.73 -35.97
C ARG A 20 20.99 -7.92 -36.26
N LEU A 21 20.77 -8.79 -35.28
CA LEU A 21 19.79 -9.88 -35.38
C LEU A 21 18.35 -9.36 -35.44
N ASP A 22 18.01 -8.36 -34.63
CA ASP A 22 16.67 -7.75 -34.64
C ASP A 22 16.39 -7.08 -35.99
N ALA A 23 17.36 -6.33 -36.53
CA ALA A 23 17.27 -5.72 -37.85
C ALA A 23 17.10 -6.79 -38.95
N TRP A 24 17.92 -7.85 -38.93
CA TRP A 24 17.79 -8.94 -39.90
C TRP A 24 16.41 -9.62 -39.83
N CYS A 25 15.89 -9.86 -38.61
CA CYS A 25 14.57 -10.44 -38.43
C CYS A 25 13.46 -9.54 -39.01
N ALA A 26 13.51 -8.24 -38.74
CA ALA A 26 12.46 -7.29 -39.10
C ALA A 26 12.51 -6.82 -40.57
N GLU A 27 13.72 -6.58 -41.09
CA GLU A 27 13.95 -5.93 -42.38
C GLU A 27 14.23 -6.93 -43.49
N ASP A 28 14.97 -8.01 -43.21
CA ASP A 28 15.32 -9.01 -44.22
C ASP A 28 14.36 -10.21 -44.18
N TYR A 29 14.36 -10.95 -43.06
CA TYR A 29 13.64 -12.22 -42.96
C TYR A 29 12.13 -12.04 -43.11
N ALA A 30 11.56 -11.05 -42.39
CA ALA A 30 10.12 -10.80 -42.41
C ALA A 30 9.61 -10.23 -43.74
N GLN A 31 10.48 -9.63 -44.58
CA GLN A 31 10.12 -9.03 -45.87
C GLN A 31 10.51 -9.90 -47.07
N ARG A 32 11.31 -10.95 -46.87
CA ARG A 32 11.66 -11.88 -47.93
C ARG A 32 10.49 -12.85 -48.22
N PRO A 33 10.19 -13.20 -49.48
CA PRO A 33 9.27 -14.28 -49.81
C PRO A 33 9.76 -15.65 -49.31
N HIS A 34 8.87 -16.44 -48.68
CA HIS A 34 9.19 -17.81 -48.23
C HIS A 34 8.39 -18.84 -49.02
N ALA A 35 9.07 -19.89 -49.48
CA ALA A 35 8.43 -20.98 -50.23
C ALA A 35 7.36 -21.71 -49.39
N GLY A 36 7.57 -21.83 -48.07
CA GLY A 36 6.59 -22.42 -47.14
C GLY A 36 5.36 -21.55 -46.87
N LEU A 37 5.30 -20.33 -47.41
CA LEU A 37 4.18 -19.40 -47.29
C LEU A 37 3.54 -19.08 -48.64
N ASP A 38 3.71 -19.96 -49.64
CA ASP A 38 3.23 -19.78 -51.02
C ASP A 38 3.78 -18.52 -51.70
N GLY A 39 5.03 -18.14 -51.36
CA GLY A 39 5.68 -16.95 -51.91
C GLY A 39 5.29 -15.63 -51.23
N LEU A 40 4.46 -15.67 -50.19
CA LEU A 40 4.23 -14.51 -49.33
C LEU A 40 5.38 -14.29 -48.34
N THR A 41 5.52 -13.06 -47.87
CA THR A 41 6.43 -12.72 -46.78
C THR A 41 5.79 -13.02 -45.42
N PRO A 42 6.57 -13.30 -44.36
CA PRO A 42 6.04 -13.46 -43.01
C PRO A 42 5.25 -12.24 -42.55
N ALA A 43 5.70 -11.03 -42.90
CA ALA A 43 4.99 -9.79 -42.59
C ALA A 43 3.63 -9.70 -43.31
N GLU A 44 3.55 -10.07 -44.58
CA GLU A 44 2.28 -10.13 -45.33
C GLU A 44 1.33 -11.19 -44.76
N ARG A 45 1.85 -12.37 -44.40
CA ARG A 45 1.05 -13.42 -43.79
C ARG A 45 0.49 -13.01 -42.43
N ALA A 46 1.31 -12.37 -41.59
CA ALA A 46 0.88 -11.83 -40.31
C ALA A 46 -0.18 -10.72 -40.46
N ARG A 47 -0.03 -9.82 -41.45
CA ARG A 47 -1.00 -8.74 -41.72
C ARG A 47 -2.32 -9.24 -42.30
N SER A 48 -2.27 -10.28 -43.13
CA SER A 48 -3.46 -10.91 -43.74
C SER A 48 -4.19 -11.88 -42.81
N TYR A 49 -3.66 -12.13 -41.61
CA TYR A 49 -4.31 -12.96 -40.62
C TYR A 49 -5.62 -12.29 -40.14
N ALA A 50 -6.75 -12.85 -40.57
CA ALA A 50 -8.08 -12.43 -40.19
C ALA A 50 -8.66 -13.24 -39.01
N GLY A 51 -7.87 -14.16 -38.45
CA GLY A 51 -8.27 -14.96 -37.31
C GLY A 51 -8.21 -14.17 -36.00
N GLU A 52 -8.58 -14.85 -34.93
CA GLU A 52 -8.62 -14.25 -33.60
C GLU A 52 -7.21 -14.07 -33.03
N ILE A 53 -6.95 -12.90 -32.45
CA ILE A 53 -5.70 -12.59 -31.74
C ILE A 53 -5.96 -12.72 -30.25
N ARG A 54 -5.45 -13.81 -29.69
CA ARG A 54 -5.48 -14.08 -28.27
C ARG A 54 -4.51 -13.14 -27.54
N ARG A 55 -5.01 -12.38 -26.57
CA ARG A 55 -4.19 -11.48 -25.75
C ARG A 55 -4.38 -11.78 -24.27
N ILE A 56 -3.29 -11.61 -23.53
CA ILE A 56 -3.30 -11.61 -22.08
C ILE A 56 -3.81 -10.23 -21.65
N SER A 57 -4.88 -10.21 -20.85
CA SER A 57 -5.55 -8.98 -20.41
C SER A 57 -4.80 -8.25 -19.29
N ASP A 58 -4.10 -9.00 -18.43
CA ASP A 58 -3.28 -8.46 -17.36
C ASP A 58 -1.80 -8.72 -17.65
N PRO A 59 -1.01 -7.69 -18.03
CA PRO A 59 0.42 -7.82 -18.21
C PRO A 59 1.15 -8.38 -16.97
N ARG A 60 0.62 -8.19 -15.76
CA ARG A 60 1.22 -8.72 -14.52
C ARG A 60 1.23 -10.24 -14.44
N ALA A 61 0.35 -10.91 -15.18
CA ALA A 61 0.40 -12.38 -15.29
C ALA A 61 1.71 -12.86 -15.94
N LEU A 62 2.35 -12.04 -16.77
CA LEU A 62 3.65 -12.37 -17.39
C LEU A 62 4.80 -12.31 -16.38
N ASP A 63 4.67 -11.53 -15.31
CA ASP A 63 5.71 -11.38 -14.30
C ASP A 63 5.98 -12.72 -13.57
N LEU A 64 5.05 -13.69 -13.62
CA LEU A 64 5.28 -15.05 -13.11
C LEU A 64 6.26 -15.88 -13.94
N LEU A 65 6.44 -15.54 -15.22
CA LEU A 65 7.39 -16.21 -16.12
C LEU A 65 8.82 -15.69 -15.92
N LEU A 66 8.99 -14.64 -15.09
CA LEU A 66 10.30 -14.13 -14.72
C LEU A 66 11.07 -15.17 -13.92
N MET A 67 12.39 -15.05 -13.99
CA MET A 67 13.29 -16.03 -13.39
C MET A 67 13.14 -16.04 -11.87
N ASP A 68 12.94 -17.23 -11.31
CA ASP A 68 13.01 -17.41 -9.86
C ASP A 68 14.43 -17.11 -9.36
N LEU A 69 14.52 -16.56 -8.15
CA LEU A 69 15.81 -16.27 -7.54
C LEU A 69 16.61 -17.57 -7.34
N PRO A 70 17.82 -17.71 -7.92
CA PRO A 70 18.57 -18.97 -7.90
C PRO A 70 19.03 -19.38 -6.49
N SER A 71 19.07 -18.44 -5.55
CA SER A 71 19.44 -18.68 -4.16
C SER A 71 18.21 -18.70 -3.26
N GLY A 72 18.17 -19.62 -2.30
CA GLY A 72 17.05 -19.74 -1.35
C GLY A 72 15.74 -20.20 -1.98
N ALA A 73 15.81 -20.91 -3.11
CA ALA A 73 14.66 -21.47 -3.84
C ALA A 73 13.58 -20.42 -4.18
N GLY A 74 13.98 -19.21 -4.57
CA GLY A 74 13.04 -18.13 -4.87
C GLY A 74 12.56 -17.30 -3.67
N TYR A 75 12.83 -17.71 -2.42
CA TYR A 75 12.25 -17.07 -1.24
C TYR A 75 13.20 -16.13 -0.49
N ARG A 76 12.64 -15.04 0.06
CA ARG A 76 13.33 -14.09 0.94
C ARG A 76 12.46 -13.68 2.12
N VAL A 77 13.11 -13.27 3.20
CA VAL A 77 12.45 -12.64 4.35
C VAL A 77 12.63 -11.14 4.22
N VAL A 78 11.53 -10.40 4.33
CA VAL A 78 11.54 -8.93 4.31
C VAL A 78 12.23 -8.43 5.59
N THR A 79 13.28 -7.63 5.44
CA THR A 79 13.97 -7.00 6.55
C THR A 79 13.53 -5.54 6.71
N LYS A 80 13.97 -4.86 7.79
CA LYS A 80 13.79 -3.41 7.94
C LYS A 80 14.42 -2.60 6.80
N LYS A 81 15.41 -3.18 6.11
CA LYS A 81 16.07 -2.59 4.93
C LYS A 81 15.42 -2.99 3.60
N GLY A 82 14.23 -3.59 3.63
CA GLY A 82 13.58 -4.17 2.46
C GLY A 82 14.03 -5.61 2.19
N VAL A 83 13.94 -6.04 0.94
CA VAL A 83 14.31 -7.40 0.51
C VAL A 83 15.74 -7.41 0.01
N SER A 84 16.57 -8.30 0.56
CA SER A 84 17.97 -8.43 0.12
C SER A 84 18.13 -9.48 -0.96
N VAL A 85 18.63 -9.06 -2.11
CA VAL A 85 18.90 -9.87 -3.29
C VAL A 85 20.26 -9.49 -3.82
N GLU A 86 21.16 -10.47 -3.99
CA GLU A 86 22.51 -10.27 -4.57
C GLU A 86 23.29 -9.09 -3.97
N LYS A 87 23.32 -9.00 -2.63
CA LYS A 87 23.98 -7.92 -1.87
C LYS A 87 23.38 -6.52 -2.07
N ALA A 88 22.30 -6.39 -2.83
CA ALA A 88 21.51 -5.17 -2.95
C ALA A 88 20.25 -5.26 -2.07
N SER A 89 19.67 -4.10 -1.73
CA SER A 89 18.45 -3.97 -0.94
C SER A 89 17.36 -3.29 -1.76
N PHE A 90 16.24 -3.95 -1.95
CA PHE A 90 15.13 -3.47 -2.77
C PHE A 90 13.98 -3.01 -1.90
N TRP A 91 13.32 -1.94 -2.33
CA TRP A 91 12.26 -1.27 -1.58
C TRP A 91 11.02 -1.14 -2.44
N GLY A 92 9.86 -1.44 -1.85
CA GLY A 92 8.57 -1.34 -2.52
C GLY A 92 7.45 -1.14 -1.50
N PRO A 93 6.30 -0.60 -1.94
CA PRO A 93 5.10 -0.50 -1.11
C PRO A 93 4.58 -1.90 -0.73
N GLY A 94 3.93 -2.04 0.42
CA GLY A 94 3.30 -3.32 0.83
C GLY A 94 4.25 -4.39 1.43
N LEU A 95 5.56 -4.12 1.50
CA LEU A 95 6.52 -5.04 2.13
C LEU A 95 6.43 -5.01 3.66
N VAL A 96 5.93 -6.08 4.26
CA VAL A 96 5.81 -6.24 5.72
C VAL A 96 7.06 -6.93 6.29
N VAL A 97 7.73 -6.28 7.24
CA VAL A 97 8.96 -6.81 7.87
C VAL A 97 8.69 -8.13 8.58
N GLY A 98 9.55 -9.13 8.34
CA GLY A 98 9.47 -10.47 8.91
C GLY A 98 8.68 -11.47 8.07
N HIS A 99 7.93 -11.02 7.06
CA HIS A 99 7.18 -11.92 6.17
C HIS A 99 8.13 -12.61 5.18
N LYS A 100 7.81 -13.87 4.88
CA LYS A 100 8.45 -14.64 3.80
C LYS A 100 7.74 -14.32 2.50
N VAL A 101 8.51 -13.94 1.48
CA VAL A 101 8.04 -13.57 0.15
C VAL A 101 8.80 -14.36 -0.91
N ARG A 102 8.17 -14.60 -2.06
CA ARG A 102 8.84 -15.14 -3.24
C ARG A 102 9.25 -13.99 -4.15
N VAL A 103 10.44 -14.09 -4.72
CA VAL A 103 11.05 -13.02 -5.53
C VAL A 103 11.40 -13.56 -6.90
N ARG A 104 10.92 -12.87 -7.92
CA ARG A 104 11.30 -13.10 -9.32
C ARG A 104 12.07 -11.89 -9.87
N LEU A 105 12.97 -12.15 -10.81
CA LEU A 105 13.84 -11.14 -11.38
C LEU A 105 13.96 -11.27 -12.90
N ASP A 106 14.21 -10.14 -13.53
CA ASP A 106 14.56 -10.05 -14.94
C ASP A 106 16.09 -9.93 -15.06
N PRO A 107 16.80 -10.85 -15.74
CA PRO A 107 18.24 -10.75 -15.93
C PRO A 107 18.66 -9.52 -16.78
N THR A 108 17.75 -8.96 -17.57
CA THR A 108 17.99 -7.74 -18.35
C THR A 108 17.73 -6.46 -17.56
N ASP A 109 16.89 -6.50 -16.52
CA ASP A 109 16.61 -5.40 -15.60
C ASP A 109 16.93 -5.78 -14.15
N MET A 110 18.20 -5.65 -13.78
CA MET A 110 18.66 -5.93 -12.41
C MET A 110 18.29 -4.83 -11.39
N GLY A 111 17.61 -3.76 -11.81
CA GLY A 111 17.19 -2.64 -10.97
C GLY A 111 15.86 -2.88 -10.26
N ARG A 112 15.08 -3.86 -10.71
CA ARG A 112 13.75 -4.17 -10.19
C ARG A 112 13.62 -5.64 -9.81
N ILE A 113 12.79 -5.90 -8.81
CA ILE A 113 12.37 -7.25 -8.44
C ILE A 113 10.84 -7.30 -8.29
N TYR A 114 10.27 -8.45 -8.59
CA TYR A 114 8.84 -8.70 -8.51
C TYR A 114 8.59 -9.57 -7.29
N VAL A 115 7.81 -9.05 -6.35
CA VAL A 115 7.60 -9.66 -5.03
C VAL A 115 6.20 -10.24 -4.95
N TYR A 116 6.16 -11.50 -4.53
CA TYR A 116 4.96 -12.28 -4.35
C TYR A 116 4.87 -12.82 -2.91
N THR A 117 3.67 -13.13 -2.44
CA THR A 117 3.48 -13.85 -1.18
C THR A 117 4.03 -15.27 -1.30
N ALA A 118 4.40 -15.87 -0.17
CA ALA A 118 4.95 -17.23 -0.17
C ALA A 118 3.89 -18.36 -0.17
N GLU A 119 2.62 -18.03 0.10
CA GLU A 119 1.54 -19.02 0.28
C GLU A 119 0.75 -19.24 -1.02
N ASP A 120 0.31 -18.15 -1.63
CA ASP A 120 -0.58 -18.11 -2.80
C ASP A 120 0.10 -17.51 -4.05
N ASP A 121 1.42 -17.27 -3.99
CA ASP A 121 2.19 -16.64 -5.07
C ASP A 121 1.60 -15.29 -5.51
N ALA A 122 0.91 -14.62 -4.59
CA ALA A 122 0.11 -13.44 -4.86
C ALA A 122 0.96 -12.19 -5.03
N PHE A 123 0.68 -11.37 -6.03
CA PHE A 123 1.50 -10.19 -6.31
C PHE A 123 1.35 -9.15 -5.19
N VAL A 124 2.48 -8.77 -4.61
CA VAL A 124 2.54 -7.76 -3.55
C VAL A 124 2.95 -6.43 -4.14
N CYS A 125 4.13 -6.38 -4.78
CA CYS A 125 4.67 -5.16 -5.34
C CYS A 125 5.85 -5.41 -6.28
N VAL A 126 6.14 -4.41 -7.12
CA VAL A 126 7.47 -4.25 -7.71
C VAL A 126 8.33 -3.48 -6.70
N ALA A 127 9.46 -4.08 -6.28
CA ALA A 127 10.43 -3.42 -5.43
C ALA A 127 11.65 -3.00 -6.25
N GLU A 128 12.13 -1.79 -6.01
CA GLU A 128 13.17 -1.14 -6.81
C GLU A 128 14.43 -0.93 -5.96
N ASN A 129 15.60 -1.05 -6.58
CA ASN A 129 16.86 -0.66 -5.98
C ASN A 129 17.34 0.67 -6.61
N PRO A 130 17.35 1.78 -5.85
CA PRO A 130 17.73 3.08 -6.39
C PRO A 130 19.18 3.11 -6.92
N GLU A 131 20.09 2.40 -6.26
CA GLU A 131 21.52 2.40 -6.63
C GLU A 131 21.76 1.69 -7.97
N ARG A 132 21.05 0.59 -8.24
CA ARG A 132 21.12 -0.16 -9.50
C ARG A 132 20.37 0.54 -10.64
N LEU A 133 19.34 1.32 -10.33
CA LEU A 133 18.62 2.15 -11.30
C LEU A 133 19.30 3.49 -11.59
N GLY A 134 20.41 3.82 -10.90
CA GLY A 134 21.07 5.11 -11.01
C GLY A 134 20.27 6.29 -10.42
N ILE A 135 19.23 6.00 -9.64
CA ILE A 135 18.35 7.00 -9.01
C ILE A 135 18.90 7.31 -7.60
N SER A 136 19.01 8.60 -7.27
CA SER A 136 19.52 9.04 -5.97
C SER A 136 18.65 8.48 -4.82
N ARG A 137 19.29 7.91 -3.78
CA ARG A 137 18.62 7.38 -2.57
C ARG A 137 17.70 8.41 -1.90
N ALA A 138 18.02 9.69 -2.02
CA ALA A 138 17.24 10.77 -1.42
C ALA A 138 15.86 10.93 -2.09
N GLU A 139 15.79 10.74 -3.41
CA GLU A 139 14.56 10.90 -4.19
C GLU A 139 13.58 9.74 -3.95
N VAL A 140 14.10 8.51 -3.85
CA VAL A 140 13.26 7.34 -3.53
C VAL A 140 12.77 7.39 -2.08
N ALA A 141 13.60 7.83 -1.13
CA ALA A 141 13.16 8.03 0.25
C ALA A 141 12.09 9.13 0.36
N ALA A 142 12.16 10.18 -0.45
CA ALA A 142 11.14 11.21 -0.51
C ALA A 142 9.82 10.67 -1.08
N LYS A 143 9.87 9.89 -2.16
CA LYS A 143 8.70 9.25 -2.78
C LYS A 143 8.03 8.23 -1.86
N ALA A 144 8.80 7.32 -1.25
CA ALA A 144 8.27 6.34 -0.30
C ALA A 144 7.62 7.00 0.94
N ARG A 145 8.17 8.12 1.42
CA ARG A 145 7.54 8.90 2.49
C ARG A 145 6.24 9.56 2.03
N ALA A 146 6.17 10.02 0.78
CA ALA A 146 4.95 10.57 0.20
C ALA A 146 3.86 9.49 0.06
N ASP A 147 4.23 8.31 -0.44
CA ASP A 147 3.32 7.18 -0.61
C ASP A 147 2.82 6.66 0.75
N GLN A 148 3.71 6.50 1.74
CA GLN A 148 3.32 6.10 3.10
C GLN A 148 2.38 7.13 3.75
N ARG A 149 2.61 8.44 3.51
CA ARG A 149 1.73 9.52 3.97
C ARG A 149 0.38 9.48 3.25
N ALA A 150 0.36 9.18 1.95
CA ALA A 150 -0.85 9.06 1.17
C ALA A 150 -1.68 7.86 1.64
N GLU A 151 -1.06 6.72 1.93
CA GLU A 151 -1.71 5.52 2.46
C GLU A 151 -2.21 5.72 3.89
N THR A 152 -1.41 6.30 4.78
CA THR A 152 -1.90 6.66 6.12
C THR A 152 -2.99 7.72 6.08
N ALA A 153 -2.94 8.67 5.14
CA ALA A 153 -4.00 9.64 4.93
C ALA A 153 -5.28 9.00 4.38
N SER A 154 -5.17 8.04 3.45
CA SER A 154 -6.32 7.33 2.89
C SER A 154 -6.97 6.41 3.92
N LEU A 155 -6.17 5.71 4.74
CA LEU A 155 -6.64 4.92 5.88
C LEU A 155 -7.28 5.80 6.95
N ARG A 156 -6.70 6.97 7.27
CA ARG A 156 -7.32 7.96 8.17
C ARG A 156 -8.63 8.49 7.62
N LYS A 157 -8.70 8.81 6.32
CA LYS A 157 -9.94 9.25 5.66
C LYS A 157 -10.99 8.14 5.64
N ARG A 158 -10.61 6.88 5.43
CA ARG A 158 -11.50 5.70 5.54
C ARG A 158 -12.01 5.52 6.96
N LEU A 159 -11.14 5.65 7.96
CA LEU A 159 -11.55 5.59 9.37
C LEU A 159 -12.47 6.76 9.74
N GLN A 160 -12.17 7.96 9.25
CA GLN A 160 -12.98 9.17 9.45
C GLN A 160 -14.31 9.11 8.70
N SER A 161 -14.38 8.44 7.55
CA SER A 161 -15.64 8.23 6.82
C SER A 161 -16.50 7.17 7.49
N VAL A 162 -15.90 6.13 8.10
CA VAL A 162 -16.60 5.17 8.96
C VAL A 162 -17.14 5.85 10.23
N THR A 163 -16.37 6.74 10.87
CA THR A 163 -16.89 7.54 12.00
C THR A 163 -17.90 8.61 11.56
N ARG A 164 -17.83 9.11 10.32
CA ARG A 164 -18.84 10.00 9.71
C ARG A 164 -20.12 9.24 9.31
N ARG A 165 -20.04 7.95 8.97
CA ARG A 165 -21.21 7.07 8.74
C ARG A 165 -22.00 6.78 10.02
N LEU A 166 -21.42 7.04 11.19
CA LEU A 166 -22.13 7.08 12.47
C LEU A 166 -22.85 8.43 12.71
N ARG A 167 -22.81 9.37 11.76
CA ARG A 167 -23.62 10.60 11.76
C ARG A 167 -24.91 10.39 10.94
N PRO A 168 -25.97 11.17 11.20
CA PRO A 168 -27.27 11.00 10.53
C PRO A 168 -27.18 11.03 9.00
N MET A 169 -27.75 10.02 8.33
CA MET A 169 -27.59 9.66 6.91
C MET A 169 -28.03 10.68 5.84
N HIS A 170 -28.57 11.84 6.20
CA HIS A 170 -29.25 12.73 5.23
C HIS A 170 -28.32 13.67 4.46
N GLU A 171 -27.07 13.88 4.90
CA GLU A 171 -26.14 14.83 4.26
C GLU A 171 -25.19 14.19 3.24
N VAL A 172 -25.03 12.86 3.25
CA VAL A 172 -24.00 12.16 2.45
C VAL A 172 -24.45 11.81 1.03
N ALA A 173 -25.77 11.75 0.79
CA ALA A 173 -26.33 11.36 -0.52
C ALA A 173 -26.17 12.44 -1.61
N ALA A 174 -26.01 13.71 -1.23
CA ALA A 174 -25.92 14.84 -2.17
C ALA A 174 -24.51 15.07 -2.74
N GLU A 175 -23.45 14.66 -2.04
CA GLU A 175 -22.06 14.86 -2.48
C GLU A 175 -21.61 13.82 -3.53
N LEU A 176 -22.10 12.58 -3.46
CA LEU A 176 -21.67 11.48 -4.33
C LEU A 176 -22.23 11.57 -5.77
N ALA A 177 -23.28 12.36 -5.98
CA ALA A 177 -23.94 12.52 -7.28
C ALA A 177 -23.25 13.51 -8.22
N ARG A 178 -22.18 14.21 -7.79
CA ARG A 178 -21.57 15.31 -8.57
C ARG A 178 -20.25 14.97 -9.28
N GLU A 179 -19.70 13.76 -9.17
CA GLU A 179 -18.33 13.44 -9.63
C GLU A 179 -18.17 12.35 -10.72
N ALA A 180 -19.22 11.98 -11.47
CA ALA A 180 -19.11 10.92 -12.47
C ALA A 180 -19.27 11.41 -13.92
N LEU A 181 -18.15 11.60 -14.64
CA LEU A 181 -18.07 11.59 -16.11
C LEU A 181 -16.75 10.92 -16.55
N PRO A 182 -16.79 9.78 -17.26
CA PRO A 182 -15.59 9.12 -17.77
C PRO A 182 -15.09 9.74 -19.09
N PRO A 183 -13.77 9.86 -19.31
CA PRO A 183 -13.21 10.31 -20.58
C PRO A 183 -13.29 9.21 -21.66
N VAL A 184 -13.53 9.64 -22.89
CA VAL A 184 -13.61 8.81 -24.09
C VAL A 184 -12.22 8.26 -24.43
N VAL A 185 -12.11 6.93 -24.53
CA VAL A 185 -10.91 6.22 -24.98
C VAL A 185 -11.21 5.57 -26.34
N GLU A 186 -10.22 5.57 -27.23
CA GLU A 186 -10.30 5.01 -28.59
C GLU A 186 -10.77 3.55 -28.61
N PHE A 187 -11.50 3.19 -29.66
CA PHE A 187 -12.16 1.89 -29.79
C PHE A 187 -11.12 0.77 -30.01
N PRO A 188 -10.94 -0.16 -29.05
CA PRO A 188 -10.01 -1.27 -29.21
C PRO A 188 -10.52 -2.24 -30.27
N ARG A 189 -9.59 -2.83 -31.04
CA ARG A 189 -9.92 -3.95 -31.94
C ARG A 189 -10.45 -5.13 -31.13
N PRO A 190 -11.39 -5.92 -31.67
CA PRO A 190 -11.88 -7.12 -30.98
C PRO A 190 -10.71 -8.05 -30.68
N ALA A 191 -10.43 -8.23 -29.40
CA ALA A 191 -9.49 -9.19 -28.86
C ALA A 191 -10.25 -9.98 -27.80
N GLU A 192 -10.30 -11.29 -27.93
CA GLU A 192 -10.85 -12.12 -26.85
C GLU A 192 -9.78 -12.30 -25.79
N ALA A 193 -10.20 -12.18 -24.54
CA ALA A 193 -9.34 -12.41 -23.39
C ALA A 193 -8.97 -13.90 -23.39
N TYR A 194 -7.71 -14.20 -23.64
CA TYR A 194 -7.24 -15.57 -23.57
C TYR A 194 -6.81 -15.89 -22.15
N SER A 195 -7.59 -16.76 -21.54
CA SER A 195 -7.38 -17.25 -20.20
C SER A 195 -7.01 -18.73 -20.26
N THR A 196 -6.01 -19.13 -19.48
CA THR A 196 -5.70 -20.54 -19.23
C THR A 196 -5.75 -20.77 -17.73
N PRO A 197 -5.96 -22.00 -17.23
CA PRO A 197 -5.96 -22.26 -15.78
C PRO A 197 -4.70 -21.75 -15.07
N ALA A 198 -3.55 -21.75 -15.75
CA ALA A 198 -2.31 -21.19 -15.24
C ALA A 198 -2.32 -19.64 -15.20
N LEU A 199 -2.92 -18.98 -16.19
CA LEU A 199 -3.11 -17.52 -16.21
C LEU A 199 -4.20 -17.06 -15.24
N GLU A 200 -5.21 -17.88 -14.98
CA GLU A 200 -6.24 -17.61 -13.97
C GLU A 200 -5.67 -17.74 -12.57
N ALA A 201 -4.91 -18.81 -12.30
CA ALA A 201 -4.17 -18.94 -11.05
C ALA A 201 -3.17 -17.79 -10.87
N ALA A 202 -2.55 -17.33 -11.97
CA ALA A 202 -1.67 -16.18 -11.98
C ALA A 202 -2.39 -14.86 -11.65
N ALA A 203 -3.58 -14.64 -12.22
CA ALA A 203 -4.38 -13.45 -11.99
C ALA A 203 -5.02 -13.44 -10.59
N ASP A 204 -5.46 -14.60 -10.10
CA ASP A 204 -6.00 -14.78 -8.75
C ASP A 204 -4.93 -14.54 -7.69
N ALA A 205 -3.69 -14.96 -7.98
CA ALA A 205 -2.52 -14.58 -7.21
C ALA A 205 -2.21 -13.07 -7.39
N ALA A 206 -2.19 -12.54 -8.61
CA ALA A 206 -1.74 -11.18 -8.88
C ALA A 206 -2.67 -10.05 -8.38
N GLY A 207 -3.93 -10.35 -8.02
CA GLY A 207 -4.84 -9.33 -7.51
C GLY A 207 -6.16 -9.87 -6.98
N SER A 208 -6.29 -9.93 -5.65
CA SER A 208 -7.59 -10.04 -4.97
C SER A 208 -8.26 -8.68 -4.82
N GLU A 209 -8.67 -8.08 -5.93
CA GLU A 209 -9.84 -7.18 -5.96
C GLU A 209 -10.75 -7.58 -7.14
N ARG A 210 -11.23 -8.83 -7.16
CA ARG A 210 -12.52 -9.07 -7.79
C ARG A 210 -13.57 -8.41 -6.90
N PRO A 211 -14.30 -7.37 -7.34
CA PRO A 211 -15.48 -6.95 -6.62
C PRO A 211 -16.41 -8.16 -6.56
N MET A 212 -16.60 -8.71 -5.37
CA MET A 212 -17.59 -9.76 -5.13
C MET A 212 -18.90 -9.29 -5.78
N PRO A 213 -19.53 -10.08 -6.65
CA PRO A 213 -20.91 -9.79 -7.02
C PRO A 213 -21.71 -9.79 -5.71
N LEU A 214 -22.40 -8.68 -5.42
CA LEU A 214 -23.32 -8.62 -4.30
C LEU A 214 -24.25 -9.82 -4.44
N ALA A 215 -24.12 -10.78 -3.54
CA ALA A 215 -25.04 -11.90 -3.48
C ALA A 215 -26.46 -11.32 -3.35
N PRO A 216 -27.44 -11.77 -4.13
CA PRO A 216 -28.82 -11.32 -3.96
C PRO A 216 -29.21 -11.65 -2.52
N GLU A 217 -29.57 -10.59 -1.79
CA GLU A 217 -29.95 -10.67 -0.40
C GLU A 217 -31.12 -11.65 -0.28
N ALA A 218 -30.85 -12.85 0.24
CA ALA A 218 -31.89 -13.82 0.51
C ALA A 218 -32.85 -13.18 1.53
N ALA A 219 -34.02 -12.77 1.03
CA ALA A 219 -35.14 -12.32 1.81
C ALA A 219 -35.72 -13.49 2.62
N GLY A 220 -35.02 -13.86 3.69
CA GLY A 220 -35.54 -14.70 4.77
C GLY A 220 -35.84 -13.81 5.98
N PRO A 221 -36.88 -14.09 6.77
CA PRO A 221 -37.19 -13.32 7.97
C PRO A 221 -36.04 -13.46 8.98
N ARG A 222 -35.23 -12.40 9.11
CA ARG A 222 -34.21 -12.28 10.15
C ARG A 222 -34.93 -12.21 11.49
N GLN A 223 -34.67 -13.17 12.39
CA GLN A 223 -35.11 -13.08 13.78
C GLN A 223 -34.53 -11.80 14.39
N PRO A 224 -35.29 -11.03 15.19
CA PRO A 224 -34.77 -9.81 15.79
C PRO A 224 -33.60 -10.16 16.69
N ALA A 225 -32.41 -9.73 16.28
CA ALA A 225 -31.20 -9.87 17.07
C ALA A 225 -31.43 -9.24 18.46
N GLN A 226 -31.15 -10.00 19.51
CA GLN A 226 -31.09 -9.46 20.85
C GLN A 226 -30.03 -8.35 20.84
N ILE A 227 -30.47 -7.13 21.10
CA ILE A 227 -29.60 -5.97 21.30
C ILE A 227 -28.83 -6.24 22.60
N ILE A 228 -27.64 -6.82 22.48
CA ILE A 228 -26.68 -6.82 23.59
C ILE A 228 -26.17 -5.39 23.67
N THR A 229 -26.67 -4.63 24.64
CA THR A 229 -26.07 -3.35 25.04
C THR A 229 -24.68 -3.64 25.59
N LEU A 230 -23.65 -3.55 24.75
CA LEU A 230 -22.28 -3.48 25.23
C LEU A 230 -22.14 -2.17 26.03
N GLY A 231 -21.99 -2.31 27.34
CA GLY A 231 -21.58 -1.21 28.20
C GLY A 231 -20.27 -0.62 27.68
N LYS A 232 -20.21 0.71 27.61
CA LYS A 232 -19.05 1.45 27.15
C LYS A 232 -17.92 1.24 28.16
N SER A 233 -16.95 0.38 27.87
CA SER A 233 -15.73 0.29 28.66
C SER A 233 -14.98 1.63 28.54
N PRO A 234 -14.54 2.25 29.64
CA PRO A 234 -13.84 3.53 29.57
C PRO A 234 -12.58 3.39 28.72
N SER A 235 -12.40 4.34 27.80
CA SER A 235 -11.20 4.45 26.98
C SER A 235 -9.98 4.76 27.87
N ALA A 236 -8.77 4.46 27.40
CA ALA A 236 -7.54 4.88 28.07
C ALA A 236 -7.47 6.41 28.25
N VAL A 237 -8.16 7.17 27.39
CA VAL A 237 -8.31 8.63 27.51
C VAL A 237 -9.22 8.99 28.68
N ASP A 238 -10.37 8.31 28.80
CA ASP A 238 -11.34 8.55 29.88
C ASP A 238 -10.70 8.23 31.25
N ALA A 239 -9.93 7.15 31.33
CA ALA A 239 -9.23 6.75 32.54
C ALA A 239 -8.17 7.78 33.00
N GLU A 240 -7.46 8.40 32.06
CA GLU A 240 -6.46 9.44 32.35
C GLU A 240 -7.12 10.75 32.80
N ASP A 241 -8.24 11.13 32.20
CA ASP A 241 -8.98 12.33 32.58
C ASP A 241 -9.63 12.20 33.98
N GLU A 242 -10.13 11.00 34.32
CA GLU A 242 -10.54 10.70 35.69
C GLU A 242 -9.35 10.75 36.67
N ALA A 243 -8.18 10.24 36.28
CA ALA A 243 -6.99 10.29 37.13
C ALA A 243 -6.53 11.73 37.40
N LYS A 244 -6.57 12.61 36.40
CA LYS A 244 -6.32 14.05 36.57
C LYS A 244 -7.32 14.69 37.53
N THR A 245 -8.60 14.38 37.36
CA THR A 245 -9.67 14.90 38.23
C THR A 245 -9.44 14.49 39.68
N ARG A 246 -9.03 13.23 39.93
CA ARG A 246 -8.67 12.74 41.27
C ARG A 246 -7.46 13.47 41.86
N ARG A 247 -6.41 13.74 41.05
CA ARG A 247 -5.22 14.50 41.50
C ARG A 247 -5.58 15.93 41.91
N VAL A 248 -6.39 16.62 41.10
CA VAL A 248 -6.85 17.98 41.39
C VAL A 248 -7.73 18.02 42.64
N ALA A 249 -8.66 17.06 42.81
CA ALA A 249 -9.49 16.96 44.01
C ALA A 249 -8.65 16.76 45.27
N ARG A 250 -7.69 15.83 45.25
CA ARG A 250 -6.77 15.59 46.37
C ARG A 250 -5.99 16.84 46.75
N TRP A 251 -5.54 17.62 45.76
CA TRP A 251 -4.81 18.86 46.04
C TRP A 251 -5.70 19.89 46.76
N LYS A 252 -6.97 20.04 46.34
CA LYS A 252 -7.93 20.94 46.99
C LYS A 252 -8.25 20.54 48.41
N GLU A 253 -8.39 19.24 48.68
CA GLU A 253 -8.60 18.72 50.03
C GLU A 253 -7.41 19.04 50.94
N LEU A 254 -6.18 18.81 50.47
CA LEU A 254 -4.97 19.15 51.21
C LEU A 254 -4.82 20.68 51.40
N ASP A 255 -5.17 21.48 50.39
CA ASP A 255 -5.14 22.95 50.49
C ASP A 255 -6.14 23.47 51.54
N ALA A 256 -7.34 22.88 51.60
CA ALA A 256 -8.35 23.20 52.60
C ALA A 256 -7.89 22.82 54.03
N LEU A 257 -7.28 21.63 54.19
CA LEU A 257 -6.75 21.17 55.47
C LEU A 257 -5.58 22.06 55.96
N ILE A 258 -4.67 22.45 55.07
CA ILE A 258 -3.56 23.35 55.39
C ILE A 258 -4.09 24.74 55.79
N LYS A 259 -5.08 25.28 55.05
CA LYS A 259 -5.72 26.57 55.40
C LYS A 259 -6.49 26.53 56.71
N ALA A 260 -7.07 25.39 57.05
CA ALA A 260 -7.75 25.17 58.33
C ALA A 260 -6.77 24.97 59.51
N GLY A 261 -5.45 24.95 59.26
CA GLY A 261 -4.43 24.79 60.30
C GLY A 261 -4.28 23.35 60.81
N ALA A 262 -4.80 22.36 60.09
CA ALA A 262 -4.69 20.95 60.47
C ALA A 262 -3.26 20.42 60.26
N GLU A 263 -2.83 19.46 61.10
CA GLU A 263 -1.55 18.78 60.93
C GLU A 263 -1.61 17.79 59.75
N VAL A 264 -1.04 18.21 58.61
CA VAL A 264 -0.86 17.36 57.43
C VAL A 264 0.51 16.66 57.48
N GLU A 265 0.58 15.40 57.05
CA GLU A 265 1.82 14.62 56.97
C GLU A 265 2.89 15.33 56.11
N ALA A 266 4.17 15.19 56.48
CA ALA A 266 5.28 15.84 55.76
C ALA A 266 5.36 15.43 54.28
N ARG A 267 4.98 14.19 53.95
CA ARG A 267 4.90 13.69 52.56
C ARG A 267 3.84 14.43 51.76
N ASP A 268 2.66 14.61 52.32
CA ASP A 268 1.54 15.29 51.66
C ASP A 268 1.78 16.79 51.51
N ARG A 269 2.47 17.44 52.46
CA ARG A 269 2.90 18.84 52.30
C ARG A 269 3.88 19.01 51.14
N ARG A 270 4.85 18.10 51.01
CA ARG A 270 5.81 18.10 49.89
C ARG A 270 5.09 17.89 48.56
N TRP A 271 4.15 16.95 48.50
CA TRP A 271 3.35 16.70 47.30
C TRP A 271 2.45 17.89 46.95
N HIS A 272 1.75 18.49 47.92
CA HIS A 272 0.93 19.70 47.73
C HIS A 272 1.73 20.86 47.17
N THR A 273 2.96 21.08 47.69
CA THR A 273 3.86 22.15 47.23
C THR A 273 4.37 21.90 45.80
N ALA A 274 4.69 20.65 45.47
CA ALA A 274 5.18 20.26 44.15
C ALA A 274 4.07 20.33 43.09
N TYR A 275 2.91 19.73 43.38
CA TYR A 275 1.75 19.71 42.47
C TYR A 275 1.10 21.10 42.34
N GLY A 276 1.27 21.98 43.33
CA GLY A 276 0.84 23.39 43.27
C GLY A 276 1.48 24.19 42.13
N LYS A 277 2.63 23.75 41.61
CA LYS A 277 3.34 24.38 40.48
C LYS A 277 3.09 23.69 39.15
N ASP A 278 2.31 22.62 39.13
CA ASP A 278 2.09 21.81 37.94
C ASP A 278 1.08 22.49 36.99
N ALA A 279 1.32 22.37 35.68
CA ALA A 279 0.46 22.93 34.65
C ALA A 279 -0.95 22.30 34.63
N GLU A 280 -1.09 21.03 35.06
CA GLU A 280 -2.38 20.36 35.20
C GLU A 280 -3.30 21.12 36.16
N LEU A 281 -2.79 21.47 37.35
CA LEU A 281 -3.56 22.17 38.38
C LEU A 281 -3.91 23.60 37.94
N VAL A 282 -2.93 24.33 37.38
CA VAL A 282 -3.12 25.70 36.90
C VAL A 282 -4.21 25.75 35.83
N THR A 283 -4.20 24.80 34.91
CA THR A 283 -5.21 24.68 33.85
C THR A 283 -6.59 24.37 34.44
N ALA A 284 -6.68 23.42 35.38
CA ALA A 284 -7.95 23.07 36.02
C ALA A 284 -8.58 24.24 36.79
N LEU A 285 -7.78 24.99 37.55
CA LEU A 285 -8.25 26.17 38.30
C LEU A 285 -8.68 27.31 37.36
N ASN A 286 -7.95 27.53 36.26
CA ASN A 286 -8.33 28.53 35.26
C ASN A 286 -9.62 28.17 34.54
N VAL A 287 -9.82 26.88 34.19
CA VAL A 287 -11.07 26.40 33.58
C VAL A 287 -12.25 26.60 34.53
N GLU A 288 -12.09 26.33 35.83
CA GLU A 288 -13.12 26.61 36.83
C GLU A 288 -13.41 28.10 36.96
N LYS A 289 -12.37 28.94 36.98
CA LYS A 289 -12.51 30.39 37.01
C LYS A 289 -13.27 30.91 35.78
N TRP A 290 -12.90 30.47 34.58
CA TRP A 290 -13.58 30.87 33.34
C TRP A 290 -15.01 30.34 33.24
N ARG A 291 -15.31 29.18 33.84
CA ARG A 291 -16.69 28.69 33.99
C ARG A 291 -17.50 29.57 34.94
N ALA A 292 -16.92 30.00 36.07
CA ALA A 292 -17.58 30.91 37.00
C ALA A 292 -17.81 32.30 36.39
N GLU A 293 -16.92 32.75 35.51
CA GLU A 293 -17.03 34.01 34.76
C GLU A 293 -17.91 33.89 33.49
N GLY A 294 -18.49 32.72 33.20
CA GLY A 294 -19.40 32.49 32.08
C GLY A 294 -18.74 32.45 30.69
N LEU A 295 -17.41 32.44 30.61
CA LEU A 295 -16.64 32.42 29.36
C LEU A 295 -16.57 31.02 28.70
N VAL A 296 -16.90 29.95 29.43
CA VAL A 296 -16.85 28.57 28.93
C VAL A 296 -18.20 27.88 29.17
N ALA A 297 -18.89 27.51 28.09
CA ALA A 297 -20.12 26.72 28.17
C ALA A 297 -19.84 25.33 28.75
N GLY A 298 -20.69 24.90 29.70
CA GLY A 298 -20.59 23.60 30.34
C GLY A 298 -20.58 22.45 29.33
N GLY A 299 -19.51 21.65 29.36
CA GLY A 299 -19.46 20.38 28.63
C GLY A 299 -20.61 19.48 29.09
N ARG A 300 -21.26 18.82 28.12
CA ARG A 300 -22.37 17.88 28.31
C ARG A 300 -22.12 16.98 29.53
N SER A 301 -22.98 17.07 30.55
CA SER A 301 -23.18 15.94 31.46
C SER A 301 -23.72 14.77 30.64
N ALA A 302 -23.15 13.60 30.90
CA ALA A 302 -23.60 12.32 30.39
C ALA A 302 -25.06 12.03 30.79
#